data_AF-A0ABD0NSX3-F1
#
_entry.id   AF-A0ABD0NSX3-F1
#
_cell.length_a   1.000
_cell.length_b   1.000
_cell.length_c   1.000
_cell.angle_alpha   90.00
_cell.angle_beta   90.00
_cell.angle_gamma   90.00
#
_symmetry.space_group_name_H-M   'P 1'
#
loop_
_entity.id
_entity.type
_entity.pdbx_description
1 polymer ?
#
loop_
_entity_poly.entity_id
_entity_poly.type
_entity_poly.pdbx_seq_one_letter_code
_entity_poly.pdbx_strand_id
1 'polypeptide(L)'
;CRIPCVKPLLNNRQHQKRLAWAKDKKDWTAAEWSKVMKRGEAQNPRCLRSKVNAAVYQDVLEHFMLPAADQLYGDADFIFQQHLAPACSAKATSTWFKDHGIPVLNWPANSPDLNPIENLWGIVKRKMRYARPNNAEELKATIRATWALITPEQCHRLIDSMPRRIAAVIQAKGAPTKY
;
A
#
# COMPACT_ATOMS: atom_id res chain seq x y z
N CYS A 1 20.44 7.82 -6.65
CA CYS A 1 19.81 8.97 -5.97
C CYS A 1 19.10 8.51 -4.70
N ARG A 2 19.55 8.97 -3.53
CA ARG A 2 18.81 8.81 -2.27
C ARG A 2 17.73 9.90 -2.26
N ILE A 3 16.47 9.52 -2.51
CA ILE A 3 15.37 10.35 -2.00
C ILE A 3 15.38 10.10 -0.50
N PRO A 4 15.70 11.10 0.35
CA PRO A 4 15.51 10.91 1.78
C PRO A 4 14.01 10.63 1.98
N CYS A 5 13.69 9.47 2.57
CA CYS A 5 12.35 9.22 3.08
C CYS A 5 12.19 10.10 4.31
N VAL A 6 12.06 11.42 4.10
CA VAL A 6 11.72 12.35 5.17
C VAL A 6 10.33 11.94 5.61
N LYS A 7 10.25 11.29 6.76
CA LYS A 7 8.96 10.92 7.35
C LYS A 7 8.16 12.22 7.44
N PRO A 8 6.95 12.28 6.86
CA PRO A 8 6.18 13.51 6.86
C PRO A 8 6.03 13.99 8.31
N LEU A 9 6.30 15.28 8.54
CA LEU A 9 6.06 15.89 9.84
C LEU A 9 4.57 15.81 10.13
N LEU A 10 4.23 15.10 11.20
CA LEU A 10 2.86 14.88 11.60
C LEU A 10 2.43 15.95 12.61
N ASN A 11 1.24 16.50 12.41
CA ASN A 11 0.62 17.37 13.40
C ASN A 11 -0.11 16.56 14.49
N ASN A 12 -0.50 17.23 15.58
CA ASN A 12 -1.17 16.59 16.71
C ASN A 12 -2.45 15.84 16.31
N ARG A 13 -3.23 16.38 15.36
CA ARG A 13 -4.45 15.72 14.88
C ARG A 13 -4.13 14.41 14.16
N GLN A 14 -3.04 14.36 13.39
CA GLN A 14 -2.59 13.15 12.72
C GLN A 14 -2.07 12.11 13.71
N HIS A 15 -1.34 12.51 14.77
CA HIS A 15 -0.95 11.60 15.85
C HIS A 15 -2.18 10.95 16.52
N GLN A 16 -3.19 11.75 16.86
CA GLN A 16 -4.40 11.21 17.50
C GLN A 16 -5.16 10.24 16.59
N LYS A 17 -5.30 10.58 15.29
CA LYS A 17 -5.93 9.67 14.32
C LYS A 17 -5.15 8.36 14.16
N ARG A 18 -3.82 8.42 14.08
CA ARG A 18 -2.95 7.23 14.02
C ARG A 18 -3.09 6.38 15.27
N LEU A 19 -3.09 6.99 16.45
CA LEU A 19 -3.23 6.29 17.72
C LEU A 19 -4.60 5.62 17.87
N ALA A 20 -5.68 6.35 17.56
CA ALA A 20 -7.03 5.80 17.60
C ALA A 20 -7.19 4.62 16.64
N TRP A 21 -6.70 4.75 15.41
CA TRP A 21 -6.70 3.68 14.43
C TRP A 21 -5.89 2.46 14.88
N ALA A 22 -4.70 2.67 15.44
CA ALA A 22 -3.87 1.58 15.92
C ALA A 22 -4.52 0.84 17.11
N LYS A 23 -5.20 1.57 18.00
CA LYS A 23 -5.96 0.96 19.11
C LYS A 23 -7.16 0.14 18.63
N ASP A 24 -7.88 0.62 17.62
CA ASP A 24 -9.00 -0.09 16.99
C ASP A 24 -8.56 -1.42 16.34
N LYS A 25 -7.33 -1.46 15.81
CA LYS A 25 -6.76 -2.65 15.15
C LYS A 25 -5.79 -3.45 16.02
N LYS A 26 -5.71 -3.16 17.32
CA LYS A 26 -4.70 -3.76 18.22
C LYS A 26 -4.84 -5.28 18.34
N ASP A 27 -6.06 -5.78 18.28
CA ASP A 27 -6.39 -7.20 18.49
C ASP A 27 -6.47 -7.97 17.15
N TRP A 28 -6.22 -7.30 16.02
CA TRP A 28 -6.23 -7.95 14.70
C TRP A 28 -5.05 -8.90 14.55
N THR A 29 -5.37 -10.15 14.22
CA THR A 29 -4.46 -11.26 13.95
C THR A 29 -3.83 -11.17 12.55
N ALA A 30 -2.76 -11.94 12.32
CA ALA A 30 -2.15 -12.05 10.99
C ALA A 30 -3.15 -12.57 9.93
N ALA A 31 -4.10 -13.42 10.32
CA ALA A 31 -5.16 -13.93 9.44
C ALA A 31 -6.18 -12.85 9.04
N GLU A 32 -6.48 -11.88 9.92
CA GLU A 32 -7.28 -10.72 9.55
C GLU A 32 -6.48 -9.78 8.63
N TRP A 33 -5.17 -9.63 8.88
CA TRP A 33 -4.29 -8.85 8.02
C TRP A 33 -4.02 -9.48 6.66
N SER A 34 -4.13 -10.80 6.52
CA SER A 34 -4.00 -11.49 5.23
C SER A 34 -5.21 -11.28 4.32
N LYS A 35 -6.38 -10.97 4.89
CA LYS A 35 -7.57 -10.54 4.14
C LYS A 35 -7.49 -9.10 3.65
N VAL A 36 -6.48 -8.33 4.10
CA VAL A 36 -6.29 -6.96 3.62
C VAL A 36 -5.51 -7.01 2.32
N MET A 37 -6.21 -6.87 1.20
CA MET A 37 -5.59 -6.66 -0.09
C MET A 37 -4.93 -5.29 -0.12
N LYS A 38 -3.59 -5.31 -0.15
CA LYS A 38 -2.77 -4.12 -0.29
C LYS A 38 -2.46 -3.97 -1.77
N ARG A 39 -2.51 -2.75 -2.31
CA ARG A 39 -2.26 -2.49 -3.74
C ARG A 39 -0.84 -2.89 -4.18
N GLY A 40 -0.59 -4.19 -4.39
CA GLY A 40 0.65 -4.77 -4.89
C GLY A 40 0.75 -4.81 -6.42
N GLU A 41 -0.37 -4.72 -7.14
CA GLU A 41 -0.41 -5.31 -8.49
C GLU A 41 -0.61 -4.34 -9.66
N ALA A 42 -0.76 -3.04 -9.40
CA ALA A 42 -0.75 -2.07 -10.50
C ALA A 42 0.69 -1.66 -10.83
N GLN A 43 1.25 -2.28 -11.87
CA GLN A 43 2.44 -1.81 -12.59
C GLN A 43 2.41 -0.28 -12.77
N ASN A 44 3.44 0.44 -12.30
CA ASN A 44 4.08 1.47 -13.13
C ASN A 44 5.41 2.03 -12.55
N PRO A 45 6.57 1.80 -13.19
CA PRO A 45 7.76 2.62 -13.00
C PRO A 45 7.73 4.04 -13.59
N ARG A 46 6.62 4.51 -14.20
CA ARG A 46 6.62 5.74 -15.00
C ARG A 46 5.41 6.68 -14.87
N CYS A 47 4.47 6.47 -13.96
CA CYS A 47 3.26 7.31 -13.88
C CYS A 47 3.43 8.65 -13.12
N LEU A 48 4.62 8.99 -12.62
CA LEU A 48 4.84 10.21 -11.83
C LEU A 48 5.25 11.43 -12.70
N ARG A 49 4.60 11.64 -13.86
CA ARG A 49 4.68 12.92 -14.58
C ARG A 49 3.33 13.58 -14.90
N SER A 50 2.20 12.90 -14.67
CA SER A 50 0.88 13.54 -14.69
C SER A 50 0.15 13.20 -13.39
N LYS A 51 -0.51 14.19 -12.79
CA LYS A 51 -1.34 13.99 -11.60
C LYS A 51 -2.41 12.94 -11.94
N VAL A 52 -2.32 11.74 -11.35
CA VAL A 52 -3.37 10.72 -11.47
C VAL A 52 -4.66 11.34 -10.92
N ASN A 53 -5.67 11.50 -11.78
CA ASN A 53 -6.99 11.97 -11.38
C ASN A 53 -7.89 10.75 -11.04
N ALA A 54 -9.10 11.00 -10.55
CA ALA A 54 -10.00 9.92 -10.10
C ALA A 54 -10.38 8.93 -11.22
N ALA A 55 -10.54 9.39 -12.46
CA ALA A 55 -10.88 8.53 -13.59
C ALA A 55 -9.76 7.54 -13.93
N VAL A 56 -8.52 8.04 -14.05
CA VAL A 56 -7.35 7.19 -14.27
C VAL A 56 -7.14 6.21 -13.09
N TYR A 57 -7.52 6.62 -11.89
CA TYR A 57 -7.46 5.74 -10.72
C TYR A 57 -8.50 4.61 -10.79
N GLN A 58 -9.74 4.92 -11.17
CA GLN A 58 -10.80 3.91 -11.37
C GLN A 58 -10.43 2.91 -12.46
N ASP A 59 -9.91 3.37 -13.61
CA ASP A 59 -9.46 2.46 -14.68
C ASP A 59 -8.40 1.46 -14.19
N VAL A 60 -7.50 1.91 -13.31
CA VAL A 60 -6.48 1.04 -12.71
C VAL A 60 -7.11 0.02 -11.75
N LEU A 61 -8.13 0.41 -11.00
CA LEU A 61 -8.84 -0.51 -10.13
C LEU A 61 -9.59 -1.58 -10.94
N GLU A 62 -10.32 -1.14 -11.96
CA GLU A 62 -11.11 -2.01 -12.83
C GLU A 62 -10.24 -3.07 -13.54
N HIS A 63 -9.16 -2.64 -14.20
CA HIS A 63 -8.42 -3.51 -15.12
C HIS A 63 -7.26 -4.27 -14.48
N PHE A 64 -6.83 -3.88 -13.27
CA PHE A 64 -5.67 -4.50 -12.62
C PHE A 64 -5.96 -4.97 -11.20
N MET A 65 -6.76 -4.25 -10.43
CA MET A 65 -7.05 -4.64 -9.05
C MET A 65 -8.10 -5.75 -9.00
N LEU A 66 -9.23 -5.61 -9.71
CA LEU A 66 -10.29 -6.62 -9.68
C LEU A 66 -9.82 -8.00 -10.18
N PRO A 67 -9.10 -8.12 -11.33
CA PRO A 67 -8.65 -9.43 -11.79
C PRO A 67 -7.64 -10.09 -10.84
N ALA A 68 -6.80 -9.28 -10.19
CA ALA A 68 -5.84 -9.81 -9.23
C ALA A 68 -6.50 -10.19 -7.90
N ALA A 69 -7.53 -9.44 -7.48
CA ALA A 69 -8.34 -9.80 -6.33
C ALA A 69 -9.06 -11.13 -6.56
N ASP A 70 -9.68 -11.31 -7.73
CA ASP A 70 -10.31 -12.57 -8.14
C ASP A 70 -9.30 -13.73 -8.15
N GLN A 71 -8.11 -13.52 -8.69
CA GLN A 71 -7.06 -14.55 -8.70
C GLN A 71 -6.55 -14.91 -7.29
N LEU A 72 -6.44 -13.94 -6.37
CA LEU A 72 -5.86 -14.15 -5.05
C LEU A 72 -6.87 -14.63 -4.01
N TYR A 73 -8.12 -14.15 -4.08
CA TYR A 73 -9.15 -14.38 -3.07
C TYR A 73 -10.33 -15.19 -3.61
N GLY A 74 -10.54 -15.23 -4.93
CA GLY A 74 -11.74 -15.83 -5.54
C GLY A 74 -13.01 -15.23 -4.92
N ASP A 75 -13.90 -16.09 -4.45
CA ASP A 75 -15.13 -15.69 -3.76
C ASP A 75 -14.93 -15.26 -2.29
N ALA A 76 -13.69 -15.28 -1.78
CA ALA A 76 -13.42 -14.92 -0.38
C ALA A 76 -13.44 -13.40 -0.16
N ASP A 77 -14.00 -12.98 0.98
CA ASP A 77 -14.02 -11.58 1.37
C ASP A 77 -12.59 -11.02 1.56
N PHE A 78 -12.34 -9.85 0.97
CA PHE A 78 -11.11 -9.07 1.17
C PHE A 78 -11.44 -7.61 1.50
N ILE A 79 -10.49 -6.93 2.15
CA ILE A 79 -10.56 -5.50 2.46
C ILE A 79 -9.46 -4.77 1.70
N PHE A 80 -9.81 -3.74 0.91
CA PHE A 80 -8.83 -3.00 0.15
C PHE A 80 -8.13 -1.92 0.98
N GLN A 81 -6.80 -1.91 0.98
CA GLN A 81 -5.99 -0.83 1.55
C GLN A 81 -5.45 0.09 0.45
N GLN A 82 -5.87 1.36 0.46
CA GLN A 82 -5.37 2.40 -0.45
C GLN A 82 -4.52 3.47 0.26
N HIS A 83 -3.53 4.01 -0.46
CA HIS A 83 -2.77 5.17 -0.02
C HIS A 83 -3.61 6.45 -0.11
N LEU A 84 -3.33 7.43 0.76
CA LEU A 84 -4.08 8.69 0.84
C LEU A 84 -3.55 9.74 -0.14
N ALA A 85 -3.51 9.38 -1.43
CA ALA A 85 -3.37 10.37 -2.49
C ALA A 85 -4.72 11.07 -2.74
N PRO A 86 -4.74 12.35 -3.19
CA PRO A 86 -5.99 13.09 -3.41
C PRO A 86 -7.03 12.36 -4.29
N ALA A 87 -6.57 11.60 -5.29
CA ALA A 87 -7.42 10.78 -6.17
C ALA A 87 -8.13 9.63 -5.43
N CYS A 88 -7.49 9.07 -4.39
CA CYS A 88 -8.04 7.98 -3.59
C CYS A 88 -9.14 8.47 -2.62
N SER A 89 -9.12 9.76 -2.27
CA SER A 89 -10.15 10.42 -1.44
C SER A 89 -11.27 11.10 -2.24
N ALA A 90 -11.24 11.04 -3.57
CA ALA A 90 -12.25 11.67 -4.41
C ALA A 90 -13.62 10.98 -4.22
N LYS A 91 -14.70 11.76 -4.22
CA LYS A 91 -16.07 11.24 -4.07
C LYS A 91 -16.39 10.17 -5.11
N ALA A 92 -15.97 10.39 -6.37
CA ALA A 92 -16.13 9.43 -7.46
C ALA A 92 -15.46 8.08 -7.15
N THR A 93 -14.25 8.10 -6.60
CA THR A 93 -13.53 6.88 -6.19
C THR A 93 -14.26 6.15 -5.06
N SER A 94 -14.74 6.89 -4.05
CA SER A 94 -15.52 6.29 -2.96
C SER A 94 -16.85 5.69 -3.43
N THR A 95 -17.49 6.30 -4.43
CA THR A 95 -18.69 5.74 -5.07
C THR A 95 -18.35 4.45 -5.82
N TRP A 96 -17.28 4.43 -6.62
CA TRP A 96 -16.84 3.23 -7.34
C TRP A 96 -16.62 2.04 -6.41
N PHE A 97 -15.95 2.22 -5.26
CA PHE A 97 -15.77 1.12 -4.29
C PHE A 97 -17.10 0.61 -3.71
N LYS A 98 -18.07 1.50 -3.48
CA LYS A 98 -19.40 1.10 -2.99
C LYS A 98 -20.18 0.34 -4.04
N ASP A 99 -20.13 0.80 -5.29
CA ASP A 99 -20.84 0.18 -6.42
C ASP A 99 -20.30 -1.24 -6.70
N HIS A 100 -19.02 -1.47 -6.44
CA HIS A 100 -18.38 -2.79 -6.56
C HIS A 100 -18.47 -3.63 -5.28
N GLY A 101 -19.09 -3.13 -4.20
CA GLY A 101 -19.21 -3.84 -2.93
C GLY A 101 -17.89 -4.07 -2.19
N ILE A 102 -16.83 -3.31 -2.51
CA ILE A 102 -15.48 -3.53 -2.00
C ILE A 102 -15.26 -2.72 -0.72
N PRO A 103 -15.09 -3.35 0.45
CA PRO A 103 -14.82 -2.63 1.68
C PRO A 103 -13.41 -2.04 1.64
N VAL A 104 -13.32 -0.74 1.89
CA VAL A 104 -12.03 -0.03 1.97
C VAL A 104 -11.63 0.10 3.43
N LEU A 105 -10.41 -0.33 3.75
CA LEU A 105 -9.82 -0.14 5.07
C LEU A 105 -9.68 1.36 5.35
N ASN A 106 -10.39 1.84 6.37
CA ASN A 106 -10.14 3.17 6.90
C ASN A 106 -8.67 3.26 7.30
N TRP A 107 -7.93 4.26 6.84
CA TRP A 107 -6.46 4.35 6.98
C TRP A 107 -6.04 5.74 7.48
N PRO A 108 -5.06 5.86 8.38
CA PRO A 108 -4.59 7.17 8.83
C PRO A 108 -3.68 7.84 7.79
N ALA A 109 -3.93 9.14 7.53
CA ALA A 109 -3.11 9.99 6.67
C ALA A 109 -1.62 9.97 7.04
N ASN A 110 -0.77 10.08 6.01
CA ASN A 110 0.68 10.19 6.16
C ASN A 110 1.31 9.07 7.01
N SER A 111 0.84 7.83 6.84
CA SER A 111 1.31 6.67 7.61
C SER A 111 2.00 5.60 6.75
N PRO A 112 3.15 5.93 6.11
CA PRO A 112 3.89 4.97 5.29
C PRO A 112 4.47 3.82 6.12
N ASP A 113 4.79 4.06 7.39
CA ASP A 113 5.33 3.06 8.32
C ASP A 113 4.33 1.95 8.67
N LEU A 114 3.04 2.24 8.54
CA LEU A 114 1.98 1.26 8.67
C LEU A 114 1.73 0.49 7.36
N ASN A 115 2.20 0.96 6.19
CA ASN A 115 1.91 0.36 4.89
C ASN A 115 3.02 -0.62 4.44
N PRO A 116 2.88 -1.95 4.61
CA PRO A 116 4.01 -2.87 4.39
C PRO A 116 4.45 -2.95 2.92
N ILE A 117 3.62 -2.50 1.98
CA ILE A 117 4.03 -2.43 0.59
C ILE A 117 5.17 -1.44 0.35
N GLU A 118 5.32 -0.40 1.17
CA GLU A 118 6.47 0.50 1.08
C GLU A 118 7.77 -0.27 1.30
N ASN A 119 7.74 -1.28 2.18
CA ASN A 119 8.88 -2.17 2.39
C ASN A 119 9.06 -3.15 1.23
N LEU A 120 7.98 -3.59 0.58
CA LEU A 120 8.04 -4.42 -0.64
C LEU A 120 8.68 -3.65 -1.80
N TRP A 121 8.28 -2.40 -2.03
CA TRP A 121 8.96 -1.49 -2.94
C TRP A 121 10.42 -1.25 -2.54
N GLY A 122 10.72 -1.23 -1.24
CA GLY A 122 12.08 -1.23 -0.72
C GLY A 122 12.89 -2.48 -1.11
N ILE A 123 12.26 -3.67 -1.18
CA ILE A 123 12.89 -4.90 -1.68
C ILE A 123 13.17 -4.78 -3.18
N VAL A 124 12.18 -4.34 -3.96
CA VAL A 124 12.29 -4.15 -5.42
C VAL A 124 13.42 -3.17 -5.75
N LYS A 125 13.43 -1.99 -5.11
CA LYS A 125 14.49 -0.98 -5.29
C LYS A 125 15.88 -1.53 -4.95
N ARG A 126 16.00 -2.39 -3.93
CA ARG A 126 17.27 -3.04 -3.57
C ARG A 126 17.71 -4.05 -4.62
N LYS A 127 16.81 -4.90 -5.10
CA LYS A 127 17.09 -5.87 -6.17
C LYS A 127 17.46 -5.19 -7.48
N MET A 128 16.86 -4.05 -7.79
CA MET A 128 17.17 -3.25 -8.98
C MET A 128 18.39 -2.33 -8.85
N ARG A 129 19.09 -2.32 -7.69
CA ARG A 129 20.17 -1.36 -7.40
C ARG A 129 21.24 -1.31 -8.51
N TYR A 130 21.45 -2.42 -9.20
CA TYR A 130 22.48 -2.58 -10.24
C TYR A 130 21.92 -2.72 -11.66
N ALA A 131 20.59 -2.78 -11.84
CA ALA A 131 19.97 -3.10 -13.13
C ALA A 131 20.11 -1.98 -14.19
N ARG A 132 20.52 -0.76 -13.78
CA ARG A 132 20.78 0.43 -14.62
C ARG A 132 19.98 0.49 -15.94
N PRO A 133 18.64 0.49 -15.89
CA PRO A 133 17.83 0.62 -17.10
C PRO A 133 18.02 2.00 -17.73
N ASN A 134 18.24 2.04 -19.04
CA ASN A 134 18.57 3.25 -19.80
C ASN A 134 17.33 3.97 -20.37
N ASN A 135 16.19 3.27 -20.42
CA ASN A 135 14.95 3.83 -20.93
C ASN A 135 13.70 3.35 -20.17
N ALA A 136 12.56 3.79 -20.68
CA ALA A 136 11.23 3.51 -20.16
C ALA A 136 10.91 2.05 -19.98
N GLU A 137 11.14 1.34 -21.06
CA GLU A 137 10.62 0.03 -21.31
C GLU A 137 11.54 -0.95 -20.60
N GLU A 138 12.85 -0.69 -20.59
CA GLU A 138 13.82 -1.38 -19.75
C GLU A 138 13.48 -1.23 -18.26
N LEU A 139 13.12 -0.03 -17.80
CA LEU A 139 12.74 0.16 -16.40
C LEU A 139 11.44 -0.61 -16.06
N LYS A 140 10.44 -0.59 -16.95
CA LYS A 140 9.18 -1.37 -16.82
C LYS A 140 9.43 -2.86 -16.80
N ALA A 141 10.22 -3.37 -17.75
CA ALA A 141 10.60 -4.77 -17.83
C ALA A 141 11.35 -5.20 -16.57
N THR A 142 12.31 -4.39 -16.11
CA THR A 142 13.10 -4.67 -14.91
C THR A 142 12.24 -4.70 -13.64
N ILE A 143 11.29 -3.76 -13.48
CA ILE A 143 10.34 -3.81 -12.36
C ILE A 143 9.51 -5.09 -12.43
N ARG A 144 8.93 -5.42 -13.58
CA ARG A 144 8.11 -6.63 -13.75
C ARG A 144 8.90 -7.90 -13.41
N ALA A 145 10.11 -8.04 -13.96
CA ALA A 145 10.99 -9.17 -13.68
C ALA A 145 11.38 -9.23 -12.19
N THR A 146 11.73 -8.10 -11.58
CA THR A 146 12.09 -8.04 -10.15
C THR A 146 10.90 -8.37 -9.26
N TRP A 147 9.70 -7.94 -9.65
CA TRP A 147 8.46 -8.19 -8.94
C TRP A 147 8.06 -9.67 -8.99
N ALA A 148 8.24 -10.33 -10.14
CA ALA A 148 8.03 -11.77 -10.28
C ALA A 148 8.99 -12.61 -9.40
N LEU A 149 10.12 -12.03 -8.96
CA LEU A 149 11.06 -12.65 -8.01
C LEU A 149 10.69 -12.40 -6.54
N ILE A 150 9.56 -11.76 -6.25
CA ILE A 150 9.03 -11.60 -4.90
C ILE A 150 8.30 -12.89 -4.56
N THR A 151 8.74 -13.55 -3.49
CA THR A 151 8.11 -14.81 -3.09
C THR A 151 6.90 -14.55 -2.19
N PRO A 152 5.90 -15.44 -2.17
CA PRO A 152 4.77 -15.36 -1.23
C PRO A 152 5.23 -15.22 0.23
N GLU A 153 6.34 -15.86 0.63
CA GLU A 153 6.90 -15.76 1.98
C GLU A 153 7.43 -14.35 2.30
N GLN A 154 7.88 -13.58 1.30
CA GLN A 154 8.22 -12.18 1.50
C GLN A 154 6.97 -11.34 1.77
N CYS A 155 5.86 -11.64 1.10
CA CYS A 155 4.56 -10.99 1.35
C CYS A 155 3.98 -11.37 2.71
N HIS A 156 4.02 -12.66 3.08
CA HIS A 156 3.55 -13.15 4.38
C HIS A 156 4.33 -12.50 5.53
N ARG A 157 5.66 -12.45 5.47
CA ARG A 157 6.47 -11.77 6.51
C ARG A 157 6.10 -10.29 6.71
N LEU A 158 5.68 -9.62 5.64
CA LEU A 158 5.22 -8.23 5.72
C LEU A 158 3.84 -8.13 6.37
N ILE A 159 2.93 -9.05 6.07
CA ILE A 159 1.62 -9.19 6.73
C ILE A 159 1.81 -9.51 8.22
N ASP A 160 2.63 -10.50 8.56
CA ASP A 160 2.94 -10.91 9.94
C ASP A 160 3.62 -9.80 10.76
N SER A 161 4.20 -8.81 10.09
CA SER A 161 4.76 -7.64 10.77
C SER A 161 3.71 -6.64 11.26
N MET A 162 2.47 -6.70 10.77
CA MET A 162 1.42 -5.71 11.08
C MET A 162 1.12 -5.56 12.58
N PRO A 163 0.92 -6.64 13.37
CA PRO A 163 0.69 -6.50 14.80
C PRO A 163 1.82 -5.75 15.51
N ARG A 164 3.08 -6.02 15.13
CA ARG A 164 4.25 -5.32 15.69
C ARG A 164 4.33 -3.84 15.27
N ARG A 165 3.87 -3.50 14.07
CA ARG A 165 3.79 -2.09 13.61
C ARG A 165 2.74 -1.31 14.39
N ILE A 166 1.57 -1.92 14.59
CA ILE A 166 0.46 -1.36 15.37
C ILE A 166 0.91 -1.10 16.80
N ALA A 167 1.53 -2.10 17.45
CA ALA A 167 2.09 -1.96 18.79
C ALA A 167 3.10 -0.80 18.87
N ALA A 168 3.98 -0.67 17.87
CA ALA A 168 4.95 0.42 17.81
C ALA A 168 4.28 1.80 17.68
N VAL A 169 3.19 1.94 16.90
CA VAL A 169 2.43 3.20 16.81
C VAL A 169 1.74 3.54 18.13
N ILE A 170 1.19 2.53 18.82
CA ILE A 170 0.56 2.72 20.14
C ILE A 170 1.62 3.19 21.16
N GLN A 171 2.78 2.52 21.20
CA GLN A 171 3.89 2.89 22.09
C GLN A 171 4.40 4.30 21.80
N ALA A 172 4.48 4.66 20.51
CA ALA A 172 4.87 5.99 20.06
C ALA A 172 3.75 7.05 20.20
N LYS A 173 2.59 6.71 20.79
CA LYS A 173 1.42 7.59 20.94
C LYS A 173 0.98 8.24 19.63
N GLY A 174 1.07 7.49 18.53
CA GLY A 174 0.71 7.97 17.19
C GLY A 174 1.85 8.64 16.41
N ALA A 175 3.04 8.80 16.99
CA ALA A 175 4.20 9.35 16.29
C ALA A 175 4.76 8.37 15.22
N PRO A 176 5.64 8.83 14.31
CA PRO A 176 6.27 7.97 13.31
C PRO A 176 7.12 6.86 13.95
N THR A 177 7.02 5.63 13.43
CA THR A 177 7.78 4.49 13.94
C THR A 177 8.99 4.19 13.05
N LYS A 178 9.78 3.15 13.38
CA LYS A 178 10.94 2.72 12.59
C LYS A 178 10.60 2.03 11.26
N TYR A 179 9.34 1.66 11.06
CA TYR A 179 8.89 0.82 9.95
C TYR A 179 8.73 1.58 8.64
#